data_AF-A0A7J4IJJ6-F1
#
_entry.id   AF-A0A7J4IJJ6-F1
#
_cell.length_a   1.000
_cell.length_b   1.000
_cell.length_c   1.000
_cell.angle_alpha   90.00
_cell.angle_beta   90.00
_cell.angle_gamma   90.00
#
_symmetry.space_group_name_H-M   'P 1'
#
loop_
_entity.id
_entity.type
_entity.pdbx_description
1 polymer ?
#
loop_
_entity_poly.entity_id
_entity_poly.type
_entity_poly.pdbx_seq_one_letter_code
_entity_poly.pdbx_strand_id
1 'polypeptide(L)' 'MEDVKPVRPLDPAGEVRVCPDCGYQRGFHVTFVDDNGGGRQAVLCCPECGARFDIGWRVRL' A
#
# COMPACT_ATOMS: atom_id res chain seq x y z
N MET A 1 11.07 13.77 11.32
CA MET A 1 11.26 12.76 10.27
C MET A 1 10.24 11.70 10.58
N GLU A 2 9.04 11.81 10.02
CA GLU A 2 7.94 10.89 10.36
C GLU A 2 8.36 9.46 10.02
N ASP A 3 8.32 8.60 11.03
CA ASP A 3 8.59 7.17 10.93
C ASP A 3 7.70 6.56 9.83
N VAL A 4 8.32 6.18 8.72
CA VAL A 4 7.62 5.53 7.61
C VAL A 4 7.18 4.16 8.09
N LYS A 5 5.85 3.95 8.21
CA LYS A 5 5.29 2.66 8.63
C LYS A 5 5.77 1.51 7.73
N PRO A 6 5.96 0.30 8.27
CA PRO A 6 6.34 -0.86 7.48
C PRO A 6 5.21 -1.24 6.51
N VAL A 7 5.59 -1.78 5.35
CA VAL A 7 4.65 -2.34 4.37
C VAL A 7 4.22 -3.73 4.83
N ARG A 8 2.91 -4.01 4.84
CA ARG A 8 2.35 -5.32 5.21
C ARG A 8 1.51 -5.90 4.08
N PRO A 9 1.43 -7.22 3.91
CA PRO A 9 0.55 -7.82 2.91
C PRO A 9 -0.92 -7.51 3.22
N LEU A 10 -1.72 -7.31 2.18
CA LEU A 10 -3.17 -7.21 2.22
C LEU A 10 -3.75 -8.08 1.11
N ASP A 11 -4.69 -8.96 1.46
CA ASP A 11 -5.37 -9.80 0.48
C ASP A 11 -6.37 -8.96 -0.31
N PRO A 12 -6.26 -8.88 -1.66
CA PRO A 12 -7.16 -8.10 -2.47
C PRO A 12 -8.46 -8.82 -2.83
N ALA A 13 -8.85 -9.89 -2.13
CA ALA A 13 -10.12 -10.56 -2.35
C ALA A 13 -11.32 -9.59 -2.25
N GLY A 14 -11.95 -9.31 -3.40
CA GLY A 14 -13.07 -8.38 -3.51
C GLY A 14 -12.63 -6.93 -3.75
N GLU A 15 -13.25 -5.98 -3.06
CA GLU A 15 -12.94 -4.55 -3.18
C GLU A 15 -12.04 -4.09 -2.03
N VAL A 16 -10.83 -3.63 -2.36
CA VAL A 16 -9.88 -3.06 -1.39
C VAL A 16 -10.06 -1.55 -1.32
N ARG A 17 -10.98 -1.08 -0.46
CA ARG A 17 -11.18 0.35 -0.20
C ARG A 17 -11.17 0.78 1.26
N VAL A 18 -11.26 -0.18 2.19
CA VAL A 18 -11.32 0.08 3.63
C VAL A 18 -9.96 -0.21 4.27
N CYS A 19 -9.43 0.75 5.03
CA CYS A 19 -8.21 0.58 5.80
C CYS A 19 -8.44 -0.39 6.98
N PRO A 20 -7.70 -1.51 7.07
CA PRO A 20 -7.88 -2.46 8.17
C PRO A 20 -7.39 -1.92 9.53
N ASP A 21 -6.54 -0.87 9.53
CA ASP A 21 -6.01 -0.31 10.77
C ASP A 21 -6.92 0.76 11.39
N CYS A 22 -7.56 1.60 10.58
CA CYS A 22 -8.33 2.76 11.08
C CYS A 22 -9.76 2.86 10.54
N GLY A 23 -10.17 1.98 9.62
CA GLY A 23 -11.53 1.97 9.06
C GLY A 23 -11.81 3.02 7.98
N TYR A 24 -10.82 3.80 7.54
CA TYR A 24 -10.99 4.75 6.42
C TYR A 24 -11.54 4.06 5.16
N GLN A 25 -12.60 4.60 4.52
CA GLN A 25 -13.37 3.87 3.49
C GLN A 25 -13.26 4.43 2.05
N ARG A 26 -12.53 5.53 1.83
CA ARG A 26 -12.49 6.22 0.53
C ARG A 26 -11.33 5.77 -0.36
N GLY A 27 -10.78 4.58 -0.11
CA GLY A 27 -9.65 4.03 -0.84
C GLY A 27 -8.29 4.49 -0.32
N PHE A 28 -7.24 4.21 -1.10
CA PHE A 28 -5.84 4.42 -0.71
C PHE A 28 -5.12 5.30 -1.73
N HIS A 29 -4.10 6.02 -1.28
CA HIS A 29 -3.08 6.57 -2.18
C HIS A 29 -2.19 5.43 -2.69
N VAL A 30 -1.67 5.54 -3.91
CA VAL A 30 -0.70 4.58 -4.46
C VAL A 30 0.68 5.23 -4.49
N THR A 31 1.66 4.54 -3.92
CA THR A 31 3.07 4.93 -3.96
C THR A 31 3.89 3.81 -4.60
N PHE A 32 5.01 4.15 -5.23
CA PHE A 32 5.92 3.17 -5.82
C PHE A 32 7.21 3.10 -5.01
N VAL A 33 7.63 1.89 -4.65
CA VAL A 33 8.89 1.62 -3.95
C VAL A 33 9.75 0.67 -4.77
N ASP A 34 11.07 0.77 -4.64
CA ASP A 34 11.99 -0.12 -5.35
C ASP A 34 11.88 -1.56 -4.84
N ASP A 35 11.82 -2.51 -5.77
CA ASP A 35 11.68 -3.95 -5.47
C ASP A 35 13.02 -4.71 -5.41
N ASN A 36 14.16 -4.01 -5.30
CA ASN A 36 15.53 -4.58 -5.35
C ASN A 36 15.87 -5.45 -6.60
N GLY A 37 14.96 -5.58 -7.56
CA GLY A 37 15.09 -6.44 -8.76
C GLY A 37 14.84 -5.72 -10.08
N GLY A 38 15.02 -4.39 -10.12
CA GLY A 38 14.84 -3.56 -11.32
C GLY A 38 13.39 -3.22 -11.67
N GLY A 39 12.42 -3.65 -10.86
CA GLY A 39 11.02 -3.24 -10.94
C GLY A 39 10.59 -2.34 -9.78
N ARG A 40 9.39 -1.78 -9.88
CA ARG A 40 8.75 -1.05 -8.77
C ARG A 40 7.59 -1.85 -8.20
N GLN A 41 7.44 -1.82 -6.90
CA GLN A 41 6.26 -2.31 -6.19
C GLN A 41 5.27 -1.17 -5.99
N ALA A 42 4.00 -1.39 -6.31
CA ALA A 42 2.92 -0.48 -5.94
C ALA A 42 2.43 -0.80 -4.52
N VAL A 43 2.45 0.21 -3.65
CA VAL A 43 2.06 0.13 -2.24
C VAL A 43 0.86 1.04 -2.00
N LEU A 44 -0.19 0.48 -1.41
CA LEU A 44 -1.36 1.22 -0.96
C LEU A 44 -1.05 1.93 0.36
N CYS A 45 -1.29 3.23 0.43
CA CYS A 45 -1.04 4.06 1.61
C CYS A 45 -2.36 4.67 2.09
N CYS A 46 -2.72 4.40 3.35
CA CYS A 46 -3.89 5.00 3.97
C CYS A 46 -3.65 6.51 4.18
N PRO A 47 -4.52 7.39 3.67
CA PRO A 47 -4.33 8.84 3.80
C PRO A 47 -4.59 9.36 5.23
N GLU A 48 -5.27 8.58 6.07
CA GLU A 48 -5.62 8.98 7.44
C GLU A 48 -4.57 8.55 8.46
N CYS A 49 -4.20 7.27 8.48
CA CYS A 49 -3.26 6.74 9.48
C CYS A 49 -1.87 6.44 8.93
N GLY A 50 -1.63 6.61 7.62
CA GLY A 50 -0.34 6.32 6.99
C GLY A 50 0.02 4.83 6.92
N ALA A 51 -0.89 3.91 7.23
CA ALA A 51 -0.66 2.47 7.10
C ALA A 51 -0.38 2.10 5.64
N ARG A 52 0.53 1.14 5.43
CA ARG A 52 1.04 0.78 4.10
C ARG A 52 0.81 -0.70 3.82
N PHE A 53 0.27 -0.99 2.64
CA PHE A 53 -0.14 -2.32 2.25
C PHE A 53 0.41 -2.74 0.88
N ASP A 54 0.90 -3.97 0.81
CA ASP A 54 1.28 -4.64 -0.42
C ASP A 54 0.18 -5.59 -0.86
N ILE A 55 -0.27 -5.45 -2.10
CA ILE A 55 -1.26 -6.34 -2.73
C ILE A 55 -0.66 -7.18 -3.87
N GLY A 56 0.68 -7.25 -3.95
CA GLY A 56 1.40 -8.04 -4.96
C GLY A 56 1.54 -7.36 -6.32
N TRP A 57 1.21 -6.07 -6.42
CA TRP A 57 1.34 -5.32 -7.67
C TRP A 57 2.79 -4.96 -7.95
N ARG A 58 3.30 -5.47 -9.08
CA ARG A 58 4.63 -5.17 -9.62
C ARG A 58 4.47 -4.41 -10.94
N VAL A 59 5.13 -3.26 -11.02
CA VAL A 59 5.18 -2.41 -12.22
C VAL A 59 6.57 -2.51 -12.82
N ARG A 60 6.62 -2.80 -14.13
CA ARG A 60 7.84 -2.76 -14.94
C ARG A 60 7.68 -1.66 -15.98
N LEU A 61 8.76 -0.91 -16.21
CA LEU A 61 8.88 0.07 -17.29
C LEU A 61 9.53 -0.59 -18.50
#